data_AF-A0A920WBR8-F1
#
_entry.id   AF-A0A920WBR8-F1
#
_cell.length_a   1.000
_cell.length_b   1.000
_cell.length_c   1.000
_cell.angle_alpha   90.00
_cell.angle_beta   90.00
_cell.angle_gamma   90.00
#
_symmetry.space_group_name_H-M   'P 1'
#
loop_
_entity.id
_entity.type
_entity.pdbx_description
1 polymer ?
#
loop_
_entity_poly.entity_id
_entity_poly.type
_entity_poly.pdbx_seq_one_letter_code
_entity_poly.pdbx_strand_id
1 'polypeptide(L)'
;MFYNRRFEPSEVKLETDVNQLFSEKGISVYSFNANLLFEPKHLLKNDLTPYRVFSHFLRKSSSMNPDLVPLPTNLYWNSPDDWPSSDFIPPDNRRWITVS
;
A
#
# COMPACT_ATOMS: atom_id res chain seq x y z
N MET A 1 -7.00 -8.04 -20.71
CA MET A 1 -6.23 -8.50 -19.53
C MET A 1 -6.22 -7.41 -18.47
N PHE A 2 -6.32 -7.77 -17.20
CA PHE A 2 -6.34 -6.84 -16.06
C PHE A 2 -5.25 -7.24 -15.07
N TYR A 3 -4.45 -6.31 -14.55
CA TYR A 3 -3.45 -6.58 -13.51
C TYR A 3 -3.15 -5.35 -12.64
N ASN A 4 -2.44 -5.58 -11.52
CA ASN A 4 -1.97 -4.52 -10.62
C ASN A 4 -0.50 -4.19 -10.90
N ARG A 5 -0.17 -2.91 -11.01
CA ARG A 5 1.19 -2.43 -11.28
C ARG A 5 2.16 -2.81 -10.17
N ARG A 6 3.40 -3.08 -10.60
CA ARG A 6 4.56 -3.27 -9.72
C ARG A 6 5.57 -2.16 -10.02
N PHE A 7 6.30 -1.72 -9.00
CA PHE A 7 7.17 -0.55 -9.10
C PHE A 7 8.67 -0.87 -9.00
N GLU A 8 9.02 -2.15 -8.85
CA GLU A 8 10.42 -2.58 -8.90
C GLU A 8 10.96 -2.43 -10.34
N PRO A 9 12.18 -1.91 -10.56
CA PRO A 9 12.69 -1.63 -11.90
C PRO A 9 12.69 -2.85 -12.84
N SER A 10 13.00 -4.04 -12.33
CA SER A 10 12.96 -5.28 -13.12
C SER A 10 11.54 -5.63 -13.57
N GLU A 11 10.57 -5.47 -12.67
CA GLU A 11 9.16 -5.75 -12.93
C GLU A 11 8.58 -4.73 -13.92
N VAL A 12 8.93 -3.45 -13.82
CA VAL A 12 8.50 -2.40 -14.77
C VAL A 12 9.02 -2.70 -16.18
N LYS A 13 10.25 -3.18 -16.30
CA LYS A 13 10.81 -3.57 -17.59
C LYS A 13 10.05 -4.76 -18.19
N LEU A 14 9.83 -5.80 -17.39
CA LEU A 14 9.05 -6.97 -17.81
C LEU A 14 7.62 -6.59 -18.19
N GLU A 15 6.98 -5.74 -17.39
CA GLU A 15 5.63 -5.23 -17.65
C GLU A 15 5.58 -4.52 -19.01
N THR A 16 6.60 -3.73 -19.35
CA THR A 16 6.71 -3.05 -20.64
C THR A 16 6.79 -4.04 -21.80
N ASP A 17 7.66 -5.05 -21.70
CA ASP A 17 7.84 -6.09 -22.72
C ASP A 17 6.54 -6.90 -22.93
N VAL A 18 5.88 -7.25 -21.83
CA VAL A 18 4.62 -8.02 -21.84
C VAL A 18 3.47 -7.19 -22.43
N ASN A 19 3.34 -5.93 -22.05
CA ASN A 19 2.32 -5.03 -22.60
C ASN A 19 2.50 -4.85 -24.12
N GLN A 20 3.74 -4.75 -24.59
CA GLN A 20 4.03 -4.68 -26.02
C GLN A 20 3.57 -5.95 -26.76
N LEU A 21 3.91 -7.13 -26.24
CA LEU A 21 3.47 -8.41 -26.82
C LEU A 21 1.94 -8.51 -26.91
N PHE A 22 1.22 -8.05 -25.88
CA PHE A 22 -0.24 -8.04 -25.91
C PHE A 22 -0.79 -7.05 -26.92
N SER A 23 -0.18 -5.86 -27.04
CA SER A 23 -0.57 -4.87 -28.03
C SER A 23 -0.38 -5.39 -29.46
N GLU A 24 0.73 -6.08 -29.74
CA GLU A 24 1.00 -6.70 -31.05
C GLU A 24 -0.02 -7.78 -31.41
N LYS A 25 -0.58 -8.46 -30.40
CA LYS A 25 -1.66 -9.45 -30.54
C LYS A 25 -3.06 -8.83 -30.59
N GLY A 26 -3.20 -7.51 -30.50
CA GLY A 26 -4.49 -6.82 -30.47
C GLY A 26 -5.30 -7.05 -29.19
N ILE A 27 -4.63 -7.40 -28.08
CA ILE A 27 -5.27 -7.68 -26.79
C ILE A 27 -5.24 -6.41 -25.94
N SER A 28 -6.41 -5.92 -25.52
CA SER A 28 -6.50 -4.79 -24.60
C SER A 28 -6.00 -5.16 -23.20
N VAL A 29 -5.18 -4.29 -22.62
CA VAL A 29 -4.57 -4.46 -21.29
C VAL A 29 -4.89 -3.27 -20.41
N TYR A 30 -5.30 -3.53 -19.17
CA TYR A 30 -5.64 -2.51 -18.18
C TYR A 30 -4.87 -2.76 -16.88
N SER A 31 -4.20 -1.72 -16.38
CA SER A 31 -3.42 -1.78 -15.16
C SER A 31 -3.92 -0.83 -14.08
N PHE A 32 -3.85 -1.27 -12.81
CA PHE A 32 -4.38 -0.52 -11.67
C PHE A 32 -3.33 -0.38 -10.56
N ASN A 33 -3.47 0.67 -9.76
CA ASN A 33 -2.70 0.82 -8.53
C ASN A 33 -3.42 0.06 -7.41
N ALA A 34 -2.73 -0.90 -6.79
CA ALA A 34 -3.26 -1.64 -5.65
C ALA A 34 -2.33 -1.64 -4.43
N ASN A 35 -1.09 -1.16 -4.59
CA ASN A 35 -0.04 -1.29 -3.58
C ASN A 35 0.36 0.05 -2.96
N LEU A 36 0.04 1.18 -3.62
CA LEU A 36 0.45 2.51 -3.15
C LEU A 36 -0.78 3.35 -2.80
N LEU A 37 -0.69 4.12 -1.71
CA LEU A 37 -1.68 5.14 -1.38
C LEU A 37 -1.68 6.27 -2.42
N PHE A 38 -0.49 6.66 -2.88
CA PHE A 38 -0.30 7.69 -3.91
C PHE A 38 0.62 7.15 -5.00
N GLU A 39 0.22 7.30 -6.25
CA GLU A 39 1.11 7.05 -7.39
C GLU A 39 2.31 8.02 -7.33
N PRO A 40 3.53 7.61 -7.73
CA PRO A 40 4.72 8.46 -7.65
C PRO A 40 4.57 9.82 -8.34
N LYS A 41 3.83 9.86 -9.45
CA LYS A 41 3.51 11.07 -10.21
C LYS A 41 2.50 12.01 -9.53
N HIS A 42 1.74 11.52 -8.56
CA HIS A 42 0.72 12.32 -7.86
C HIS A 42 1.28 13.04 -6.61
N LEU A 43 2.44 12.60 -6.10
CA LEU A 43 3.03 13.14 -4.87
C LEU A 43 4.41 13.77 -5.13
N LEU A 44 4.39 14.89 -5.85
CA LEU A 44 5.56 15.68 -6.21
C LEU A 44 5.62 17.00 -5.44
N LYS A 45 6.80 17.61 -5.42
CA LYS A 45 6.98 19.01 -4.98
C LYS A 45 6.32 19.96 -6.00
N ASN A 46 6.25 21.24 -5.61
CA ASN A 46 5.73 22.31 -6.49
C ASN A 46 6.56 22.49 -7.76
N ASP A 47 7.84 22.11 -7.74
CA ASP A 47 8.75 22.12 -8.89
C ASP A 47 8.68 20.82 -9.73
N LEU A 48 7.68 19.96 -9.47
CA LEU A 48 7.49 18.65 -10.11
C LEU A 48 8.61 17.63 -9.84
N THR A 49 9.47 17.85 -8.84
CA THR A 49 10.51 16.89 -8.45
C THR A 49 10.08 15.99 -7.29
N PRO A 50 10.60 14.75 -7.19
CA PRO A 50 10.30 13.87 -6.06
C PRO A 50 10.94 14.37 -4.76
N TYR A 51 10.31 14.05 -3.64
CA TYR A 51 10.86 14.30 -2.31
C TYR A 51 12.04 13.36 -2.02
N ARG A 52 13.15 13.92 -1.50
CA ARG A 52 14.33 13.13 -1.07
C ARG A 52 14.35 12.85 0.44
N VAL A 53 13.59 13.62 1.22
CA VAL A 53 13.51 13.51 2.68
C VAL A 53 12.13 13.00 3.06
N PHE A 54 12.09 11.88 3.78
CA PHE A 54 10.85 11.21 4.19
C PHE A 54 9.91 12.13 4.98
N SER A 55 10.42 12.93 5.92
CA SER A 55 9.57 13.81 6.75
C SER A 55 8.81 14.85 5.92
N HIS A 56 9.41 15.36 4.84
CA HIS A 56 8.72 16.27 3.91
C HIS A 56 7.67 15.55 3.07
N PHE A 57 8.01 14.37 2.56
CA PHE A 57 7.08 13.49 1.86
C PHE A 57 5.86 13.17 2.74
N LEU A 58 6.09 12.73 3.98
CA LEU A 58 5.05 12.33 4.92
C LEU A 58 4.11 13.51 5.20
N ARG A 59 4.66 14.68 5.55
CA ARG A 59 3.85 15.89 5.80
C ARG A 59 2.94 16.24 4.63
N LYS A 60 3.45 16.14 3.39
CA LYS A 60 2.65 16.39 2.19
C LYS A 60 1.57 15.32 2.01
N SER A 61 1.93 14.04 2.15
CA SER A 61 1.00 12.92 1.98
C SER A 61 -0.16 12.96 2.99
N SER A 62 0.09 13.31 4.25
CA SER A 62 -0.94 13.40 5.29
C SER A 62 -1.93 14.55 5.06
N SER A 63 -1.54 15.57 4.29
CA SER A 63 -2.44 16.67 3.91
C SER A 63 -3.32 16.35 2.70
N MET A 64 -3.04 15.23 2.02
CA MET A 64 -3.79 14.78 0.85
C MET A 64 -4.79 13.72 1.28
N ASN A 65 -5.99 13.78 0.71
CA ASN A 65 -6.95 12.68 0.82
C ASN A 65 -6.65 11.75 -0.37
N PRO A 66 -6.13 10.52 -0.16
CA PRO A 66 -6.21 9.54 -1.23
C PRO A 66 -7.71 9.35 -1.55
N ASP A 67 -8.08 9.05 -2.79
CA ASP A 67 -9.46 8.72 -3.15
C ASP A 67 -9.86 7.36 -2.52
N LEU A 68 -9.89 7.33 -1.19
CA LEU A 68 -10.31 6.21 -0.38
C LEU A 68 -11.83 6.17 -0.47
N VAL A 69 -12.35 5.03 -0.90
CA VAL A 69 -13.77 4.75 -0.81
C VAL A 69 -14.15 4.94 0.67
N PRO A 70 -15.19 5.73 0.99
CA PRO A 70 -15.60 5.89 2.38
C PRO A 70 -15.87 4.50 2.96
N LEU A 71 -15.40 4.29 4.20
CA LEU A 71 -15.74 3.07 4.92
C LEU A 71 -17.27 2.91 4.89
N PRO A 72 -17.78 1.69 4.69
CA PRO A 72 -19.22 1.48 4.75
C PRO A 72 -19.72 2.03 6.09
N THR A 73 -20.77 2.85 6.06
CA THR A 73 -21.39 3.49 7.23
C THR A 73 -21.82 2.46 8.28
N ASN A 74 -21.94 1.19 7.84
CA ASN A 74 -22.33 0.09 8.67
C ASN A 74 -21.26 -1.02 8.66
N LEU A 75 -20.22 -0.81 9.45
CA LEU A 75 -19.28 -1.85 9.87
C LEU A 75 -19.90 -2.64 11.03
N TYR A 76 -21.05 -3.30 10.81
CA TYR A 76 -21.48 -4.36 11.73
C TYR A 76 -20.51 -5.53 11.57
N TRP A 77 -19.40 -5.46 12.31
CA TRP A 77 -18.63 -6.62 12.63
C TRP A 77 -19.46 -7.43 13.60
N ASN A 78 -19.99 -8.58 13.15
CA ASN A 78 -20.58 -9.55 14.05
C ASN A 78 -19.45 -10.11 14.91
N SER A 79 -19.13 -9.43 16.01
CA SER A 79 -18.32 -10.03 17.06
C SER A 79 -19.05 -11.29 17.52
N PRO A 80 -18.36 -12.44 17.61
CA PRO A 80 -18.94 -13.61 18.25
C PRO A 80 -19.46 -13.24 19.64
N ASP A 81 -20.60 -13.80 20.04
CA ASP A 81 -21.09 -13.67 21.42
C ASP A 81 -20.05 -14.18 22.42
N ASP A 82 -19.29 -15.21 22.02
CA ASP A 82 -18.17 -15.76 22.77
C ASP A 82 -16.88 -15.75 21.93
N TRP A 83 -15.87 -15.03 22.41
CA TRP A 83 -14.51 -15.14 21.90
C TRP A 83 -13.85 -16.41 22.45
N PRO A 84 -13.00 -17.10 21.68
CA PRO A 84 -12.20 -18.18 22.25
C PRO A 84 -11.36 -17.63 23.40
N SER A 85 -11.22 -18.41 24.47
CA SER A 85 -10.28 -18.08 25.54
C SER A 85 -8.88 -17.96 24.94
N SER A 86 -8.21 -16.83 25.20
CA SER A 86 -6.80 -16.66 24.82
C SER A 86 -5.97 -17.78 25.43
N ASP A 87 -4.95 -18.24 24.71
CA ASP A 87 -3.92 -19.07 25.29
C ASP A 87 -3.28 -18.32 26.47
N PHE A 88 -2.99 -19.06 27.55
CA PHE A 88 -2.21 -18.54 28.65
C PHE A 88 -0.78 -18.34 28.17
N ILE A 89 -0.36 -17.08 28.04
CA ILE A 89 1.04 -16.73 27.84
C ILE A 89 1.68 -16.72 29.24
N PRO A 90 2.56 -17.68 29.59
CA PRO A 90 3.26 -17.63 30.86
C PRO A 90 4.05 -16.32 30.96
N PRO A 91 4.19 -15.75 32.17
CA PRO A 91 5.03 -14.58 32.38
C PRO A 91 6.41 -14.86 31.79
N ASP A 92 6.81 -14.05 30.82
CA ASP A 92 8.09 -14.15 30.16
C ASP A 92 9.19 -13.98 31.22
N ASN A 93 10.06 -14.98 31.38
CA ASN A 93 11.26 -14.88 32.21
C ASN A 93 12.31 -13.90 31.62
N ARG A 94 11.96 -13.11 30.60
CA ARG A 94 12.73 -11.96 30.16
C ARG A 94 12.71 -10.86 31.22
N ARG A 95 13.79 -10.87 32.01
CA ARG A 95 14.28 -9.74 32.79
C ARG A 95 14.39 -8.53 31.86
N TRP A 96 13.41 -7.63 31.89
CA TRP A 96 13.59 -6.29 31.38
C TRP A 96 14.64 -5.62 32.26
N ILE A 97 15.79 -5.32 31.66
CA ILE A 97 16.87 -4.57 32.30
C ILE A 97 16.30 -3.16 32.53
N THR A 98 15.92 -2.83 33.76
CA THR A 98 15.71 -1.44 34.13
C THR A 98 17.10 -0.79 34.16
N VAL A 99 17.38 0.07 33.19
CA VAL A 99 18.50 1.00 33.30
C VAL A 99 17.99 2.17 34.15
N SER A 100 18.52 2.23 35.36
CA SER A 100 18.39 3.32 36.34
C SER A 100 18.95 4.64 35.83
#